data_AF-A0A927W8I2-F1
#
_entry.id   AF-A0A927W8I2-F1
#
_cell.length_a   1.000
_cell.length_b   1.000
_cell.length_c   1.000
_cell.angle_alpha   90.00
_cell.angle_beta   90.00
_cell.angle_gamma   90.00
#
_symmetry.space_group_name_H-M   'P 1'
#
loop_
_entity.id
_entity.type
_entity.pdbx_description
1 polymer ?
#
loop_
_entity_poly.entity_id
_entity_poly.type
_entity_poly.pdbx_seq_one_letter_code
_entity_poly.pdbx_strand_id
1 'polypeptide(L)'
;MNFEVVLREKYLENPCAFQSTALWKAIKMTSGFEKEIKVNNSKVVNLIIENESMLHTYWFSSEYSMYPKIKDYYEMMILHDNFMDNIKEMPIALGIAECDEDIMEGSLEWIQVLPQYRGYGIGVALVNFLLLILKEKSKFVTVSGKIDNKTNPQRMYRKCGFQGNDIWHILRRKL
;
A
#
# COMPACT_ATOMS: atom_id res chain seq x y z
N MET A 1 8.99 -19.08 -22.71
CA MET A 1 9.63 -17.76 -22.55
C MET A 1 10.13 -17.67 -21.12
N ASN A 2 11.35 -17.18 -20.87
CA ASN A 2 11.84 -17.03 -19.49
C ASN A 2 11.17 -15.81 -18.84
N PHE A 3 10.50 -16.01 -17.70
CA PHE A 3 9.78 -14.95 -17.01
C PHE A 3 10.68 -13.78 -16.61
N GLU A 4 11.88 -14.05 -16.08
CA GLU A 4 12.79 -13.00 -15.61
C GLU A 4 13.33 -12.18 -16.78
N VAL A 5 13.55 -12.81 -17.94
CA VAL A 5 13.95 -12.09 -19.17
C VAL A 5 12.83 -11.14 -19.60
N VAL A 6 11.60 -11.63 -19.69
CA VAL A 6 10.43 -10.82 -20.06
C VAL A 6 10.18 -9.70 -19.06
N LEU A 7 10.24 -10.03 -17.77
CA LEU A 7 10.09 -9.11 -16.66
C LEU A 7 11.11 -7.96 -16.78
N ARG A 8 12.38 -8.30 -17.02
CA ARG A 8 13.46 -7.31 -17.17
C ARG A 8 13.26 -6.44 -18.41
N GLU A 9 12.92 -7.04 -19.55
CA GLU A 9 12.66 -6.30 -20.79
C GLU A 9 11.50 -5.30 -20.60
N LYS A 10 10.38 -5.76 -20.03
CA LYS A 10 9.21 -4.90 -19.75
C LYS A 10 9.49 -3.83 -18.71
N TYR A 11 10.24 -4.15 -17.67
CA TYR A 11 10.66 -3.17 -16.68
C TYR A 11 11.53 -2.07 -17.31
N LEU A 12 12.43 -2.41 -18.24
CA LEU A 12 13.30 -1.43 -18.90
C LEU A 12 12.55 -0.54 -19.91
N GLU A 13 11.44 -1.00 -20.49
CA GLU A 13 10.58 -0.19 -21.36
C GLU A 13 9.90 0.96 -20.59
N ASN A 14 9.36 0.68 -19.39
CA ASN A 14 8.73 1.69 -18.55
C ASN A 14 8.72 1.24 -17.07
N PRO A 15 9.78 1.55 -16.30
CA PRO A 15 9.95 1.06 -14.93
C PRO A 15 8.75 1.37 -14.01
N CYS A 16 8.26 2.62 -14.08
CA CYS A 16 7.21 3.12 -13.19
C CYS A 16 5.81 2.58 -13.54
N ALA A 17 5.53 2.30 -14.81
CA ALA A 17 4.26 1.69 -15.21
C ALA A 17 4.24 0.18 -15.01
N PHE A 18 5.41 -0.43 -14.76
CA PHE A 18 5.56 -1.87 -14.68
C PHE A 18 5.66 -2.40 -13.24
N GLN A 19 6.40 -1.72 -12.36
CA GLN A 19 6.54 -2.10 -10.94
C GLN A 19 6.52 -0.87 -10.03
N SER A 20 5.85 -0.99 -8.89
CA SER A 20 5.96 -0.01 -7.79
C SER A 20 7.29 -0.10 -7.04
N THR A 21 8.01 -1.21 -7.20
CA THR A 21 9.27 -1.51 -6.51
C THR A 21 10.41 -1.69 -7.51
N ALA A 22 11.64 -1.30 -7.13
CA ALA A 22 12.82 -1.52 -7.95
C ALA A 22 12.98 -3.01 -8.35
N LEU A 23 13.34 -3.28 -9.62
CA LEU A 23 13.34 -4.64 -10.20
C LEU A 23 14.11 -5.67 -9.35
N TRP A 24 15.29 -5.33 -8.85
CA TRP A 24 16.10 -6.25 -8.05
C TRP A 24 15.45 -6.63 -6.71
N LYS A 25 14.70 -5.71 -6.10
CA LYS A 25 13.92 -5.98 -4.87
C LYS A 25 12.75 -6.89 -5.21
N ALA A 26 12.02 -6.58 -6.29
CA ALA A 26 10.90 -7.40 -6.74
C ALA A 26 11.34 -8.85 -6.97
N ILE A 27 12.41 -9.09 -7.74
CA ILE A 27 12.96 -10.43 -8.00
C ILE A 27 13.30 -11.16 -6.69
N LYS A 28 13.95 -10.46 -5.73
CA LYS A 28 14.31 -11.04 -4.43
C LYS A 28 13.07 -11.40 -3.60
N MET A 29 12.09 -10.51 -3.53
CA MET A 29 10.86 -10.67 -2.75
C MET A 29 9.96 -11.77 -3.33
N THR A 30 9.93 -11.90 -4.65
CA THR A 30 9.00 -12.79 -5.36
C THR A 30 9.66 -14.07 -5.87
N SER A 31 10.79 -14.48 -5.29
CA SER A 31 11.52 -15.67 -5.76
C SER A 31 10.65 -16.93 -5.69
N GLY A 32 9.90 -17.11 -4.59
CA GLY A 32 8.96 -18.22 -4.37
C GLY A 32 7.51 -17.97 -4.80
N PHE A 33 7.24 -16.89 -5.52
CA PHE A 33 5.86 -16.56 -5.96
C PHE A 33 5.54 -17.28 -7.27
N GLU A 34 4.27 -17.59 -7.46
CA GLU A 34 3.72 -18.05 -8.73
C GLU A 34 3.82 -16.95 -9.78
N LYS A 35 4.16 -17.34 -11.01
CA LYS A 35 4.48 -16.42 -12.11
C LYS A 35 3.77 -16.88 -13.38
N GLU A 36 2.96 -16.00 -13.96
CA GLU A 36 2.22 -16.27 -15.19
C GLU A 36 2.59 -15.27 -16.29
N ILE A 37 2.76 -15.77 -17.52
CA ILE A 37 2.92 -14.96 -18.73
C ILE A 37 1.84 -15.36 -19.72
N LYS A 38 1.07 -14.39 -20.19
CA LYS A 38 0.20 -14.58 -21.35
C LYS A 38 0.80 -13.92 -22.57
N VAL A 39 0.82 -14.67 -23.65
CA VAL A 39 1.31 -14.24 -24.95
C VAL A 39 0.17 -14.33 -25.96
N ASN A 40 -0.05 -13.28 -26.73
CA ASN A 40 -0.99 -13.24 -27.84
C ASN A 40 -0.26 -12.72 -29.08
N ASN A 41 -0.35 -13.43 -30.21
CA ASN A 41 0.33 -13.09 -31.47
C ASN A 41 1.82 -12.76 -31.28
N SER A 42 2.52 -13.59 -30.49
CA SER A 42 3.95 -13.43 -30.14
C SER A 42 4.30 -12.18 -29.32
N LYS A 43 3.31 -11.43 -28.84
CA LYS A 43 3.48 -10.31 -27.92
C LYS A 43 3.05 -10.71 -26.50
N VAL A 44 3.82 -10.30 -25.50
CA VAL A 44 3.44 -10.45 -24.09
C VAL A 44 2.30 -9.47 -23.80
N VAL A 45 1.15 -9.99 -23.40
CA VAL A 45 -0.07 -9.20 -23.15
C VAL A 45 -0.46 -9.13 -21.68
N ASN A 46 0.03 -10.05 -20.85
CA ASN A 46 -0.20 -10.03 -19.41
C ASN A 46 0.91 -10.74 -18.65
N LEU A 47 1.23 -10.21 -17.47
CA LEU A 47 2.21 -10.74 -16.52
C LEU A 47 1.61 -10.68 -15.12
N ILE A 48 1.69 -11.80 -14.39
CA ILE A 48 1.20 -11.92 -13.02
C ILE A 48 2.32 -12.49 -12.14
N ILE A 49 2.49 -11.90 -10.96
CA ILE A 49 3.31 -12.43 -9.87
C ILE A 49 2.46 -12.41 -8.61
N GLU A 50 2.17 -13.58 -8.06
CA GLU A 50 1.27 -13.74 -6.91
C GLU A 50 1.66 -14.92 -6.01
N ASN A 51 1.11 -14.95 -4.81
CA ASN A 51 1.12 -16.11 -3.93
C ASN A 51 -0.28 -16.31 -3.32
N GLU A 52 -0.41 -17.16 -2.31
CA GLU A 52 -1.69 -17.47 -1.67
C GLU A 52 -2.40 -16.25 -1.04
N SER A 53 -1.68 -15.20 -0.63
CA SER A 53 -2.24 -14.05 0.09
C SER A 53 -1.96 -12.69 -0.55
N MET A 54 -1.14 -12.62 -1.60
CA MET A 54 -0.68 -11.37 -2.19
C MET A 54 -0.67 -11.39 -3.72
N LEU A 55 -1.25 -10.35 -4.33
CA LEU A 55 -1.00 -9.97 -5.71
C LEU A 55 0.11 -8.92 -5.77
N HIS A 56 1.35 -9.32 -6.10
CA HIS A 56 2.50 -8.42 -6.12
C HIS A 56 2.64 -7.67 -7.45
N THR A 57 2.40 -8.35 -8.57
CA THR A 57 2.47 -7.72 -9.88
C THR A 57 1.32 -8.18 -10.71
N TYR A 58 0.61 -7.21 -11.28
CA TYR A 58 -0.35 -7.46 -12.32
C TYR A 58 -0.18 -6.38 -13.40
N TRP A 59 0.24 -6.81 -14.58
CA TRP A 59 0.45 -5.92 -15.73
C TRP A 59 -0.29 -6.46 -16.95
N PHE A 60 -0.89 -5.58 -17.75
CA PHE A 60 -1.47 -5.91 -19.04
C PHE A 60 -1.04 -4.90 -20.10
N SER A 61 -0.94 -5.32 -21.35
CA SER A 61 -0.71 -4.41 -22.48
C SER A 61 -1.97 -3.59 -22.76
N SER A 62 -1.84 -2.30 -23.09
CA SER A 62 -2.99 -1.44 -23.41
C SER A 62 -3.95 -2.00 -24.48
N GLU A 63 -3.44 -2.81 -25.40
CA GLU A 63 -4.22 -3.51 -26.45
C GLU A 63 -5.04 -4.71 -25.91
N TYR A 64 -4.88 -5.07 -24.64
CA TYR A 64 -5.47 -6.24 -24.00
C TYR A 64 -6.14 -5.85 -22.67
N SER A 65 -7.39 -5.39 -22.74
CA SER A 65 -8.18 -5.03 -21.54
C SER A 65 -8.69 -6.28 -20.81
N MET A 66 -7.77 -7.05 -20.23
CA MET A 66 -8.11 -8.13 -19.31
C MET A 66 -7.86 -7.66 -17.90
N TYR A 67 -8.93 -7.49 -17.15
CA TYR A 67 -8.87 -7.10 -15.75
C TYR A 67 -8.64 -8.33 -14.86
N PRO A 68 -7.87 -8.22 -13.77
CA PRO A 68 -7.72 -9.31 -12.84
C PRO A 68 -9.09 -9.63 -12.27
N LYS A 69 -9.44 -10.91 -12.20
CA LYS A 69 -10.40 -11.34 -11.19
C LYS A 69 -9.69 -11.17 -9.86
N ILE A 70 -9.93 -10.03 -9.22
CA ILE A 70 -9.46 -9.77 -7.86
C ILE A 70 -10.01 -10.92 -7.00
N LYS A 71 -9.10 -11.65 -6.36
CA LYS A 71 -9.48 -12.77 -5.52
C LYS A 71 -9.75 -12.23 -4.12
N ASP A 72 -10.92 -12.55 -3.56
CA ASP A 72 -11.38 -11.99 -2.29
C ASP A 72 -10.52 -12.38 -1.08
N TYR A 73 -9.58 -13.31 -1.26
CA TYR A 73 -8.67 -13.79 -0.23
C TYR A 73 -7.30 -13.09 -0.24
N TYR A 74 -7.04 -12.15 -1.16
CA TYR A 74 -5.80 -11.38 -1.10
C TYR A 74 -5.83 -10.43 0.10
N GLU A 75 -4.87 -10.60 1.02
CA GLU A 75 -4.62 -9.68 2.12
C GLU A 75 -3.93 -8.40 1.64
N MET A 76 -3.14 -8.49 0.56
CA MET A 76 -2.44 -7.37 -0.04
C MET A 76 -2.46 -7.43 -1.57
N MET A 77 -2.64 -6.26 -2.19
CA MET A 77 -2.57 -6.12 -3.63
C MET A 77 -1.79 -4.87 -4.01
N ILE A 78 -0.88 -5.01 -4.97
CA ILE A 78 -0.19 -3.90 -5.62
C ILE A 78 -0.79 -3.76 -7.02
N LEU A 79 -1.50 -2.65 -7.25
CA LEU A 79 -2.14 -2.33 -8.52
C LEU A 79 -1.64 -0.96 -9.03
N HIS A 80 -1.42 -0.87 -10.33
CA HIS A 80 -1.13 0.40 -11.00
C HIS A 80 -2.40 1.27 -11.12
N ASP A 81 -2.24 2.59 -11.25
CA ASP A 81 -3.38 3.53 -11.33
C ASP A 81 -4.35 3.23 -12.49
N ASN A 82 -3.83 2.70 -13.60
CA ASN A 82 -4.63 2.21 -14.75
C ASN A 82 -5.70 1.16 -14.38
N PHE A 83 -5.65 0.54 -13.20
CA PHE A 83 -6.71 -0.35 -12.71
C PHE A 83 -7.81 0.40 -11.95
N MET A 84 -7.52 1.57 -11.41
CA MET A 84 -8.43 2.34 -10.55
C MET A 84 -9.68 2.79 -11.30
N ASP A 85 -9.58 3.08 -12.60
CA ASP A 85 -10.74 3.40 -13.45
C ASP A 85 -11.82 2.30 -13.46
N ASN A 86 -11.46 1.06 -13.11
CA ASN A 86 -12.38 -0.08 -13.07
C ASN A 86 -12.86 -0.43 -11.66
N ILE A 87 -12.23 0.14 -10.63
CA ILE A 87 -12.75 0.05 -9.26
C ILE A 87 -13.90 1.04 -9.17
N LYS A 88 -15.13 0.52 -9.30
CA LYS A 88 -16.36 1.33 -9.26
C LYS A 88 -16.54 2.07 -7.93
N GLU A 89 -15.87 1.60 -6.88
CA GLU A 89 -15.89 2.21 -5.56
C GLU A 89 -14.71 3.16 -5.38
N MET A 90 -15.01 4.41 -5.05
CA MET A 90 -13.98 5.41 -4.80
C MET A 90 -13.33 5.16 -3.42
N PRO A 91 -12.00 4.99 -3.33
CA PRO A 91 -11.32 4.95 -2.04
C PRO A 91 -11.53 6.27 -1.28
N ILE A 92 -12.16 6.20 -0.11
CA ILE A 92 -12.51 7.40 0.68
C ILE A 92 -11.54 7.69 1.83
N ALA A 93 -10.66 6.74 2.16
CA ALA A 93 -9.67 6.86 3.22
C ALA A 93 -8.43 5.97 2.94
N LEU A 94 -7.30 6.37 3.51
CA LEU A 94 -6.02 5.66 3.43
C LEU A 94 -5.35 5.68 4.81
N GLY A 95 -4.76 4.55 5.19
CA GLY A 95 -3.98 4.41 6.42
C GLY A 95 -2.69 3.65 6.14
N ILE A 96 -1.55 4.19 6.57
CA ILE A 96 -0.24 3.52 6.49
C ILE A 96 0.26 3.25 7.90
N ALA A 97 0.69 2.02 8.13
CA ALA A 97 1.33 1.57 9.34
C ALA A 97 2.61 0.81 9.00
N GLU A 98 3.65 1.03 9.78
CA GLU A 98 4.92 0.31 9.71
C GLU A 98 5.18 -0.39 11.04
N CYS A 99 6.02 -1.43 11.01
CA CYS A 99 6.43 -2.15 12.21
C CYS A 99 7.95 -2.28 12.20
N ASP A 100 8.60 -1.78 13.26
CA ASP A 100 9.98 -2.07 13.58
C ASP A 100 10.02 -3.40 14.36
N GLU A 101 10.63 -4.42 13.77
CA GLU A 101 10.72 -5.77 14.36
C GLU A 101 11.78 -5.86 15.47
N ASP A 102 12.76 -4.95 15.53
CA ASP A 102 13.86 -5.00 16.51
C ASP A 102 13.36 -4.62 17.91
N ILE A 103 12.56 -3.55 17.99
CA ILE A 103 11.95 -3.08 19.24
C ILE A 103 10.46 -3.41 19.36
N MET A 104 9.88 -4.00 18.30
CA MET A 104 8.45 -4.32 18.18
C MET A 104 7.56 -3.08 18.32
N GLU A 105 7.93 -1.99 17.64
CA GLU A 105 7.16 -0.74 17.60
C GLU A 105 6.31 -0.69 16.32
N GLY A 106 5.01 -0.46 16.46
CA GLY A 106 4.18 -0.02 15.34
C GLY A 106 4.21 1.50 15.21
N SER A 107 4.38 2.04 14.02
CA SER A 107 4.19 3.48 13.75
C SER A 107 3.02 3.71 12.80
N LEU A 108 2.14 4.66 13.13
CA LEU A 108 1.13 5.16 12.20
C LEU A 108 1.65 6.43 11.50
N GLU A 109 1.85 6.35 10.19
CA GLU A 109 2.47 7.43 9.41
C GLU A 109 1.43 8.34 8.75
N TRP A 110 0.64 7.79 7.81
CA TRP A 110 -0.31 8.55 7.00
C TRP A 110 -1.72 8.04 7.18
N ILE A 111 -2.52 8.80 7.94
CA ILE A 111 -3.95 8.57 8.11
C ILE A 111 -4.72 9.71 7.47
N GLN A 112 -5.51 9.40 6.43
CA GLN A 112 -6.26 10.40 5.68
C GLN A 112 -7.67 9.90 5.36
N VAL A 113 -8.63 10.81 5.54
CA VAL A 113 -10.01 10.65 5.07
C VAL A 113 -10.36 11.84 4.19
N LEU A 114 -10.97 11.56 3.04
CA LEU A 114 -11.43 12.60 2.12
C LEU A 114 -12.35 13.60 2.85
N PRO A 115 -12.22 14.93 2.62
CA PRO A 115 -12.92 15.96 3.38
C PRO A 115 -14.43 15.73 3.55
N GLN A 116 -15.12 15.35 2.48
CA GLN A 116 -16.56 15.12 2.43
C GLN A 116 -17.03 13.86 3.17
N TYR A 117 -16.12 12.97 3.57
CA TYR A 117 -16.39 11.77 4.36
C TYR A 117 -15.87 11.86 5.80
N ARG A 118 -15.46 13.05 6.25
CA ARG A 118 -15.04 13.25 7.66
C ARG A 118 -16.26 13.33 8.58
N GLY A 119 -16.06 13.02 9.85
CA GLY A 119 -17.13 13.05 10.86
C GLY A 119 -17.97 11.78 10.97
N TYR A 120 -17.90 10.87 9.98
CA TYR A 120 -18.64 9.59 9.97
C TYR A 120 -17.94 8.44 10.70
N GLY A 121 -16.88 8.71 11.48
CA GLY A 121 -16.15 7.68 12.21
C GLY A 121 -15.17 6.85 11.38
N ILE A 122 -15.06 7.08 10.06
CA ILE A 122 -14.17 6.33 9.15
C ILE A 122 -12.71 6.33 9.62
N GLY A 123 -12.17 7.47 10.05
CA GLY A 123 -10.80 7.54 10.55
C GLY A 123 -10.56 6.72 11.82
N VAL A 124 -11.56 6.65 12.71
CA VAL A 124 -11.48 5.80 13.92
C VAL A 124 -11.51 4.32 13.53
N ALA A 125 -12.40 3.94 12.62
CA ALA A 125 -12.49 2.57 12.12
C ALA A 125 -11.17 2.14 11.44
N LEU A 126 -10.63 2.99 10.58
CA LEU A 126 -9.36 2.77 9.90
C LEU A 126 -8.19 2.59 10.88
N VAL A 127 -8.04 3.50 11.86
CA VAL A 127 -6.98 3.38 12.87
C VAL A 127 -7.14 2.10 13.69
N ASN A 128 -8.35 1.76 14.14
CA ASN A 128 -8.58 0.52 14.88
C ASN A 128 -8.29 -0.73 14.05
N PHE A 129 -8.56 -0.70 12.75
CA PHE A 129 -8.18 -1.78 11.84
C PHE A 129 -6.65 -1.93 11.75
N LEU A 130 -5.90 -0.82 11.59
CA LEU A 130 -4.44 -0.86 11.62
C LEU A 130 -3.90 -1.38 12.96
N LEU A 131 -4.48 -0.94 14.08
CA LEU A 131 -4.11 -1.43 15.41
C LEU A 131 -4.39 -2.94 15.56
N LEU A 132 -5.46 -3.45 14.96
CA LEU A 132 -5.75 -4.89 14.97
C LEU A 132 -4.69 -5.68 14.20
N ILE A 133 -4.24 -5.17 13.04
CA ILE A 133 -3.14 -5.78 12.26
C ILE A 133 -1.83 -5.75 13.06
N LEU A 134 -1.52 -4.61 13.69
CA LEU A 134 -0.29 -4.40 14.45
C LEU A 134 -0.26 -5.16 15.77
N LYS A 135 -1.41 -5.54 16.33
CA LYS A 135 -1.52 -6.22 17.63
C LYS A 135 -0.69 -7.51 17.70
N GLU A 136 -0.63 -8.25 16.60
CA GLU A 136 0.12 -9.51 16.54
C GLU A 136 1.61 -9.29 16.21
N LYS A 137 2.01 -8.06 15.87
CA LYS A 137 3.36 -7.73 15.35
C LYS A 137 4.16 -6.78 16.25
N SER A 138 3.48 -5.97 17.07
CA SER A 138 4.07 -4.89 17.87
C SER A 138 3.66 -4.99 19.35
N LYS A 139 4.54 -4.55 20.24
CA LYS A 139 4.31 -4.43 21.69
C LYS A 139 3.63 -3.10 22.06
N PHE A 140 3.90 -2.07 21.28
CA PHE A 140 3.34 -0.74 21.46
C PHE A 140 3.25 -0.04 20.10
N VAL A 141 2.39 0.97 20.01
CA VAL A 141 2.18 1.74 18.77
C VAL A 141 2.33 3.23 19.06
N THR A 142 3.07 3.94 18.21
CA THR A 142 3.25 5.38 18.27
C THR A 142 2.57 6.06 17.09
N VAL A 143 2.23 7.33 17.31
CA VAL A 143 1.71 8.22 16.27
C VAL A 143 2.07 9.65 16.64
N SER A 144 2.41 10.46 15.65
CA SER A 144 2.65 11.89 15.85
C SER A 144 1.70 12.71 14.99
N GLY A 145 1.50 13.97 15.37
CA GLY A 145 0.62 14.87 14.65
C GLY A 145 0.96 16.32 14.92
N LYS A 146 0.58 17.20 13.99
CA LYS A 146 0.77 18.64 14.15
C LYS A 146 -0.17 19.18 15.23
N ILE A 147 0.40 19.87 16.23
CA ILE A 147 -0.38 20.65 17.21
C ILE A 147 -1.22 21.72 16.51
N ASP A 148 -2.41 22.01 17.04
CA ASP A 148 -3.36 23.00 16.48
C ASP A 148 -3.74 22.75 15.02
N ASN A 149 -3.72 21.48 14.60
CA ASN A 149 -4.23 21.11 13.29
C ASN A 149 -5.75 21.37 13.22
N LYS A 150 -6.19 22.10 12.17
CA LYS A 150 -7.59 22.49 11.95
C LYS A 150 -8.58 21.32 11.98
N THR A 151 -8.17 20.11 11.58
CA THR A 151 -9.04 18.92 11.59
C THR A 151 -9.00 18.15 12.91
N ASN A 152 -8.21 18.59 13.89
CA ASN A 152 -8.03 17.99 15.21
C ASN A 152 -7.87 16.45 15.20
N PRO A 153 -6.82 15.92 14.52
CA PRO A 153 -6.57 14.48 14.46
C PRO A 153 -6.27 13.89 15.85
N GLN A 154 -5.74 14.69 16.79
CA GLN A 154 -5.49 14.24 18.16
C GLN A 154 -6.76 13.68 18.81
N ARG A 155 -7.91 14.35 18.66
CA ARG A 155 -9.19 13.86 19.20
C ARG A 155 -9.55 12.48 18.67
N MET A 156 -9.26 12.19 17.40
CA MET A 156 -9.48 10.88 16.79
C MET A 156 -8.56 9.83 17.42
N TYR A 157 -7.25 10.11 17.49
CA TYR A 157 -6.29 9.17 18.11
C TYR A 157 -6.61 8.89 19.58
N ARG A 158 -7.06 9.89 20.36
CA ARG A 158 -7.54 9.67 21.73
C ARG A 158 -8.71 8.69 21.81
N LYS A 159 -9.66 8.75 20.87
CA LYS A 159 -10.77 7.79 20.80
C LYS A 159 -10.31 6.36 20.51
N CYS A 160 -9.17 6.21 19.83
CA CYS A 160 -8.52 4.92 19.58
C CYS A 160 -7.63 4.45 20.74
N GLY A 161 -7.54 5.21 21.84
CA GLY A 161 -6.79 4.82 23.03
C GLY A 161 -5.36 5.36 23.13
N PHE A 162 -4.89 6.15 22.16
CA PHE A 162 -3.55 6.75 22.21
C PHE A 162 -3.42 7.78 23.35
N GLN A 163 -2.29 7.73 24.07
CA GLN A 163 -1.97 8.60 25.23
C GLN A 163 -0.71 9.45 24.95
N GLY A 164 -0.23 10.23 25.92
CA GLY A 164 0.97 11.09 25.79
C GLY A 164 0.69 12.51 25.31
N ASN A 165 1.47 13.49 25.76
CA ASN A 165 1.30 14.93 25.45
C ASN A 165 2.62 15.59 25.01
N ASP A 166 3.56 14.78 24.55
CA ASP A 166 4.91 15.19 24.23
C ASP A 166 4.92 16.09 22.98
N ILE A 167 5.70 17.16 23.05
CA ILE A 167 5.77 18.19 22.00
C ILE A 167 7.20 18.25 21.46
N TRP A 168 7.31 18.16 20.13
CA TRP A 168 8.56 18.26 19.40
C TRP A 168 8.63 19.61 18.68
N HIS A 169 9.72 20.35 18.87
CA HIS A 169 9.98 21.61 18.16
C HIS A 169 10.87 21.37 16.95
N ILE A 170 10.38 21.71 15.75
CA ILE A 170 11.19 21.64 14.52
C ILE A 170 11.92 22.97 14.36
N LEU A 171 13.22 22.98 14.66
CA LEU A 171 14.09 24.15 14.45
C LEU A 171 14.69 24.09 13.04
N ARG A 172 14.66 25.21 12.32
CA ARG A 172 15.35 25.35 11.03
C ARG A 172 16.25 26.58 11.10
N ARG A 173 17.51 26.43 10.69
CA ARG A 173 18.38 27.57 10.45
C ARG A 173 17.81 28.36 9.28
N LYS A 174 17.68 29.67 9.44
CA LYS A 174 17.33 30.57 8.35
C LYS A 174 18.48 30.50 7.33
N LEU A 175 18.17 30.06 6.11
CA LEU A 175 19.09 30.16 4.98
C LEU A 175 19.20 31.62 4.54
#